data_AF-A0A962K6I6-F1
#
_entry.id   AF-A0A962K6I6-F1
#
_cell.length_a   1.000
_cell.length_b   1.000
_cell.length_c   1.000
_cell.angle_alpha   90.00
_cell.angle_beta   90.00
_cell.angle_gamma   90.00
#
_symmetry.space_group_name_H-M   'P 1'
#
loop_
_entity.id
_entity.type
_entity.pdbx_description
1 polymer ?
#
loop_
_entity_poly.entity_id
_entity_poly.type
_entity_poly.pdbx_seq_one_letter_code
_entity_poly.pdbx_strand_id
1 'polypeptide(L)'
;MTSKLSPLLLMLAVLLAGCVSSSRLNFEKMSEQEIYAYNLDQPLLKKIYCYEDSGTGSYIRRRNCVTVEDYMYQLERSVLALDVLQPSASFNAFSSSRD
;
A
#
# COMPACT_ATOMS: atom_id res chain seq x y z
N MET A 1 -15.40 37.96 -31.72
CA MET A 1 -16.28 37.70 -30.56
C MET A 1 -15.42 37.16 -29.42
N THR A 2 -15.03 38.01 -28.47
CA THR A 2 -14.29 37.59 -27.27
C THR A 2 -15.28 37.31 -26.16
N SER A 3 -15.48 36.03 -25.83
CA SER A 3 -16.35 35.63 -24.74
C SER A 3 -15.73 36.10 -23.42
N LYS A 4 -16.40 37.01 -22.69
CA LYS A 4 -15.94 37.44 -21.37
C LYS A 4 -16.15 36.28 -20.40
N LEU A 5 -15.08 35.57 -20.04
CA LEU A 5 -15.13 34.56 -18.99
C LEU A 5 -15.47 35.26 -17.67
N SER A 6 -16.61 34.87 -17.09
CA SER A 6 -17.07 35.37 -15.80
C SER A 6 -16.08 34.99 -14.71
N PRO A 7 -15.63 35.91 -13.85
CA PRO A 7 -14.68 35.62 -12.77
C PRO A 7 -15.22 34.58 -11.79
N LEU A 8 -16.54 34.49 -11.67
CA LEU A 8 -17.24 33.49 -10.85
C LEU A 8 -17.05 32.06 -11.38
N LEU A 9 -17.00 31.92 -12.71
CA LEU A 9 -16.76 30.64 -13.38
C LEU A 9 -15.30 30.18 -13.21
N LEU A 10 -14.39 31.15 -13.15
CA LEU A 10 -12.96 30.93 -12.92
C LEU A 10 -12.70 30.48 -11.47
N MET A 11 -13.37 31.11 -10.50
CA MET A 11 -13.31 30.70 -9.09
C MET A 11 -13.90 29.30 -8.87
N LEU A 12 -15.02 28.99 -9.55
CA LEU A 12 -15.62 27.66 -9.48
C LEU A 12 -14.70 26.58 -10.05
N ALA A 13 -14.02 26.86 -11.16
CA ALA A 13 -13.06 25.93 -11.76
C ALA A 13 -11.85 25.64 -10.85
N VAL A 14 -11.34 26.65 -10.13
CA VAL A 14 -10.24 26.47 -9.17
C VAL A 14 -10.68 25.64 -7.95
N LEU A 15 -11.89 25.85 -7.46
CA LEU A 15 -12.45 25.05 -6.35
C LEU A 15 -12.65 23.58 -6.74
N LEU A 16 -13.07 23.31 -7.97
CA LEU A 16 -13.24 21.95 -8.50
C LEU A 16 -11.90 21.24 -8.75
N ALA A 17 -10.85 21.98 -9.13
CA ALA A 17 -9.51 21.42 -9.35
C ALA A 17 -8.86 20.87 -8.06
N GLY A 18 -9.27 21.36 -6.89
CA GLY A 18 -8.78 20.86 -5.59
C GLY A 18 -9.34 19.49 -5.18
N CYS A 19 -10.38 18.99 -5.87
CA CYS A 19 -11.05 17.73 -5.51
C CYS A 19 -10.42 16.47 -6.16
N VAL A 20 -9.28 16.60 -6.83
CA VAL A 20 -8.50 15.45 -7.30
C VAL A 20 -7.85 14.79 -6.08
N SER A 21 -8.67 14.01 -5.38
CA SER A 21 -8.21 13.10 -4.35
C SER A 21 -7.13 12.22 -4.97
N SER A 22 -6.01 12.12 -4.25
CA SER A 22 -4.80 11.37 -4.59
C SER A 22 -5.06 10.21 -5.55
N SER A 23 -4.38 10.20 -6.70
CA SER A 23 -4.57 9.28 -7.83
C SER A 23 -4.36 7.79 -7.51
N ARG A 24 -4.19 7.42 -6.23
CA ARG A 24 -4.16 6.03 -5.77
C ARG A 24 -5.58 5.62 -5.41
N LEU A 25 -6.20 4.84 -6.28
CA LEU A 25 -7.42 4.10 -5.97
C LEU A 25 -7.25 3.38 -4.63
N ASN A 26 -8.19 3.57 -3.70
CA ASN A 26 -8.18 2.87 -2.44
C ASN A 26 -8.84 1.50 -2.63
N PHE A 27 -8.02 0.47 -2.87
CA PHE A 27 -8.48 -0.91 -3.09
C PHE A 27 -9.05 -1.56 -1.82
N GLU A 28 -8.73 -1.08 -0.62
CA GLU A 28 -9.24 -1.64 0.64
C GLU A 28 -10.76 -1.41 0.79
N LYS A 29 -11.28 -0.34 0.19
CA LYS A 29 -12.70 -0.01 0.20
C LYS A 29 -13.50 -0.76 -0.87
N MET A 30 -12.84 -1.48 -1.78
CA MET A 30 -13.50 -2.24 -2.83
C MET A 30 -13.99 -3.60 -2.30
N SER A 31 -15.17 -3.99 -2.75
CA SER A 31 -15.72 -5.32 -2.58
C SER A 31 -14.88 -6.36 -3.33
N GLU A 32 -15.01 -7.63 -2.95
CA GLU A 32 -14.29 -8.72 -3.63
C GLU A 32 -14.68 -8.83 -5.11
N GLN A 33 -15.94 -8.53 -5.43
CA GLN A 33 -16.45 -8.57 -6.80
C GLN A 33 -15.83 -7.47 -7.66
N GLU A 34 -15.70 -6.25 -7.11
CA GLU A 34 -15.06 -5.13 -7.80
C GLU A 34 -13.58 -5.42 -8.06
N ILE A 35 -12.89 -6.01 -7.09
CA ILE A 35 -11.47 -6.40 -7.24
C ILE A 35 -11.31 -7.51 -8.26
N TYR A 36 -12.20 -8.51 -8.26
CA TYR A 36 -12.18 -9.58 -9.25
C TYR A 36 -12.37 -9.01 -10.65
N ALA A 37 -13.37 -8.16 -10.85
CA ALA A 37 -13.63 -7.50 -12.14
C ALA A 37 -12.44 -6.66 -12.59
N TYR A 38 -11.85 -5.86 -11.70
CA TYR A 38 -10.64 -5.09 -12.00
C TYR A 38 -9.49 -6.00 -12.44
N ASN A 39 -9.27 -7.12 -11.76
CA ASN A 39 -8.16 -8.03 -12.03
C ASN A 39 -8.27 -8.83 -13.34
N LEU A 40 -9.45 -8.90 -13.95
CA LEU A 40 -9.63 -9.60 -15.23
C LEU A 40 -8.89 -8.87 -16.36
N ASP A 41 -8.96 -7.54 -16.37
CA ASP A 41 -8.45 -6.72 -17.46
C ASP A 41 -7.02 -6.22 -17.24
N GLN A 42 -6.42 -6.52 -16.09
CA GLN A 42 -5.12 -5.99 -15.70
C GLN A 42 -3.98 -7.01 -15.93
N PRO A 43 -2.79 -6.55 -16.35
CA PRO A 43 -1.62 -7.39 -16.42
C PRO A 43 -1.21 -7.85 -15.02
N LEU A 44 -0.54 -9.01 -14.93
CA LEU A 44 -0.23 -9.69 -13.66
C LEU A 44 0.32 -8.77 -12.56
N LEU A 45 1.31 -7.94 -12.87
CA LEU A 45 1.94 -7.03 -11.90
C LEU A 45 1.00 -5.93 -11.38
N LYS A 46 -0.02 -5.56 -12.15
CA LYS A 46 -1.01 -4.54 -11.79
C LYS A 46 -2.28 -5.14 -11.19
N LYS A 47 -2.40 -6.46 -11.11
CA LYS A 47 -3.49 -7.12 -10.38
C LYS A 47 -3.39 -6.79 -8.90
N ILE A 48 -4.54 -6.73 -8.26
CA ILE A 48 -4.69 -6.48 -6.83
C ILE A 48 -4.72 -7.80 -6.08
N TYR A 49 -3.92 -7.88 -5.03
CA TYR A 49 -3.91 -8.97 -4.08
C TYR A 49 -4.28 -8.41 -2.70
N CYS A 50 -5.22 -9.07 -2.03
CA CYS A 50 -5.64 -8.73 -0.68
C CYS A 50 -5.23 -9.82 0.30
N TYR A 51 -4.70 -9.42 1.45
CA TYR A 51 -4.33 -10.33 2.54
C TYR A 51 -4.74 -9.74 3.90
N GLU A 52 -4.97 -10.62 4.86
CA GLU A 52 -5.14 -10.22 6.26
C GLU A 52 -3.76 -10.14 6.92
N ASP A 53 -3.44 -8.98 7.48
CA ASP A 53 -2.25 -8.79 8.30
C ASP A 53 -2.64 -8.81 9.79
N SER A 54 -1.96 -9.69 10.53
CA SER A 54 -1.98 -9.72 11.99
C SER A 54 -0.56 -9.43 12.47
N GLY A 55 -0.26 -8.17 12.77
CA GLY A 55 1.04 -7.79 13.29
C GLY A 55 1.34 -8.47 14.63
N THR A 56 2.62 -8.69 14.92
CA THR A 56 3.15 -9.45 16.09
C THR A 56 2.82 -8.87 17.47
N GLY A 57 1.98 -7.84 17.56
CA GLY A 57 1.52 -7.21 18.81
C GLY A 57 0.10 -6.66 18.74
N SER A 58 -0.66 -6.91 17.67
CA SER A 58 -2.04 -6.45 17.55
C SER A 58 -2.97 -7.60 17.19
N TYR A 59 -4.02 -7.77 17.99
CA TYR A 59 -5.08 -8.75 17.70
C TYR A 59 -6.06 -8.26 16.62
N ILE A 60 -5.98 -6.98 16.24
CA ILE A 60 -6.86 -6.40 15.23
C ILE A 60 -6.35 -6.80 13.85
N ARG A 61 -7.08 -7.68 13.17
CA ARG A 61 -6.81 -8.03 11.78
C ARG A 61 -7.12 -6.86 10.88
N ARG A 62 -6.18 -6.51 10.00
CA ARG A 62 -6.39 -5.49 8.97
C ARG A 62 -6.33 -6.15 7.60
N ARG A 63 -7.29 -5.83 6.75
CA ARG A 63 -7.28 -6.23 5.34
C ARG A 63 -6.46 -5.20 4.57
N ASN A 64 -5.36 -5.65 3.98
CA ASN A 64 -4.53 -4.82 3.10
C ASN A 64 -4.74 -5.30 1.66
N CYS A 65 -5.02 -4.37 0.74
CA CYS A 65 -5.19 -4.66 -0.68
C CYS A 65 -4.21 -3.80 -1.49
N VAL A 66 -3.28 -4.45 -2.19
CA VAL A 66 -2.19 -3.78 -2.91
C VAL A 66 -1.98 -4.42 -4.29
N THR A 67 -1.27 -3.75 -5.19
CA THR A 67 -0.86 -4.39 -6.44
C THR A 67 0.16 -5.49 -6.18
N VAL A 68 0.25 -6.48 -7.08
CA VAL A 68 1.28 -7.53 -7.00
C VAL A 68 2.69 -6.93 -7.02
N GLU A 69 2.92 -5.92 -7.85
CA GLU A 69 4.18 -5.17 -7.88
C GLU A 69 4.52 -4.53 -6.53
N ASP A 70 3.58 -3.81 -5.93
CA ASP A 70 3.78 -3.18 -4.62
C ASP A 70 4.00 -4.22 -3.51
N TYR A 71 3.33 -5.38 -3.59
CA TYR A 71 3.54 -6.48 -2.66
C TYR A 71 4.97 -7.05 -2.78
N MET A 72 5.48 -7.23 -3.99
CA MET A 72 6.85 -7.69 -4.22
C MET A 72 7.89 -6.71 -3.67
N TYR A 73 7.72 -5.41 -3.90
CA TYR A 73 8.62 -4.40 -3.36
C TYR A 73 8.60 -4.34 -1.82
N GLN A 74 7.44 -4.56 -1.20
CA GLN A 74 7.35 -4.66 0.26
C GLN A 74 8.05 -5.90 0.78
N LEU A 75 7.87 -7.04 0.10
CA LEU A 75 8.53 -8.29 0.45
C LEU A 75 10.06 -8.13 0.37
N GLU A 76 10.58 -7.58 -0.73
CA GLU A 76 12.02 -7.31 -0.90
C GLU A 76 12.59 -6.46 0.24
N ARG A 77 11.90 -5.37 0.61
CA ARG A 77 12.31 -4.54 1.75
C ARG A 77 12.28 -5.29 3.07
N SER A 78 11.27 -6.13 3.29
CA SER A 78 11.17 -6.91 4.53
C SER A 78 12.29 -7.95 4.64
N VAL A 79 12.67 -8.59 3.53
CA VAL A 79 13.79 -9.54 3.48
C VAL A 79 15.12 -8.84 3.77
N LEU A 80 15.37 -7.69 3.16
CA LEU A 80 16.58 -6.90 3.44
C LEU A 80 16.65 -6.44 4.90
N ALA A 81 15.51 -6.07 5.49
CA ALA A 81 15.46 -5.71 6.91
C ALA A 81 15.79 -6.92 7.81
N LEU A 82 15.32 -8.12 7.45
CA LEU A 82 15.64 -9.35 8.18
C LEU A 82 17.14 -9.70 8.09
N ASP A 83 17.76 -9.49 6.93
CA ASP A 83 19.21 -9.69 6.74
C ASP A 83 20.05 -8.79 7.65
N VAL A 84 19.70 -7.50 7.75
CA VAL A 84 20.37 -6.55 8.66
C VAL A 84 20.19 -6.95 10.13
N LEU A 85 19.03 -7.50 10.48
CA LEU A 85 18.72 -7.92 11.84
C LEU A 85 19.33 -9.27 12.20
N GLN A 86 19.88 -10.02 11.24
CA GLN A 86 20.52 -11.29 11.50
C GLN A 86 21.81 -11.00 12.30
N PRO A 87 21.84 -11.27 13.62
CA PRO A 87 23.08 -11.14 14.37
C PRO A 87 24.03 -12.16 13.73
N SER A 88 25.24 -11.74 13.35
CA SER A 88 26.29 -12.69 13.01
C SER A 88 26.31 -13.75 14.12
N ALA A 89 26.30 -15.03 13.73
CA ALA A 89 26.20 -16.20 14.61
C ALA A 89 27.43 -16.39 15.53
N SER A 90 27.84 -15.31 16.21
CA SER A 90 29.03 -15.17 17.04
C SER A 90 28.74 -14.43 18.35
N PHE A 91 27.48 -14.08 18.64
CA PHE A 91 27.08 -13.75 20.01
C PHE A 91 26.82 -15.04 20.79
N ASN A 92 27.87 -15.58 21.40
CA ASN A 92 27.80 -16.59 22.45
C ASN A 92 27.10 -16.00 23.69
N ALA A 93 25.79 -15.77 23.62
CA ALA A 93 24.99 -15.28 24.74
C ALA A 93 24.50 -16.40 25.68
N PHE A 94 24.99 -17.63 25.51
CA PHE A 94 24.59 -18.80 26.31
C PHE A 94 25.80 -19.64 26.76
N SER A 95 26.85 -19.00 27.27
CA SER A 95 27.95 -19.72 27.92
C SER A 95 28.57 -18.93 29.08
N SER A 96 27.79 -18.64 30.12
CA SER A 96 28.32 -18.28 31.44
C SER A 96 27.19 -18.23 32.47
N SER A 97 26.66 -19.38 32.88
CA SER A 97 25.98 -19.51 34.17
C SER A 97 25.99 -20.96 34.63
N ARG A 98 27.19 -21.51 34.80
CA ARG A 98 27.47 -22.64 35.68
C ARG A 98 28.85 -22.38 36.24
N ASP A 99 28.89 -21.77 37.43
CA ASP A 99 29.68 -22.16 38.59
C ASP A 99 29.05 -21.49 39.83
#